data_AF-A0A1Z9QQH6-F1
#
_entry.id   AF-A0A1Z9QQH6-F1
#
_cell.length_a   1.000
_cell.length_b   1.000
_cell.length_c   1.000
_cell.angle_alpha   90.00
_cell.angle_beta   90.00
_cell.angle_gamma   90.00
#
_symmetry.space_group_name_H-M   'P 1'
#
loop_
_entity.id
_entity.type
_entity.pdbx_description
1 polymer ?
#
loop_
_entity_poly.entity_id
_entity_poly.type
_entity_poly.pdbx_seq_one_letter_code
_entity_poly.pdbx_strand_id
1 'polypeptide(L)'
;MSVDHKPHPKPAQYVQIALVLGVLTAIEVALYYTEDFVGVFTDPLLIILAVGKFVIVVGWFMHLRFENSLINKFFTGGMILALILFAIVMFERAAANFI
;
A
#
# COMPACT_ATOMS: atom_id res chain seq x y z
N MET A 1 30.77 -1.46 -37.55
CA MET A 1 30.11 -0.67 -36.50
C MET A 1 29.31 -1.61 -35.62
N SER A 2 29.60 -1.64 -34.32
CA SER A 2 28.89 -2.44 -33.31
C SER A 2 27.49 -1.90 -33.07
N VAL A 3 26.50 -2.79 -33.08
CA VAL A 3 25.08 -2.50 -32.85
C VAL A 3 24.90 -1.96 -31.43
N ASP A 4 24.51 -0.69 -31.31
CA ASP A 4 24.09 -0.06 -30.05
C ASP A 4 22.90 -0.82 -29.45
N HIS A 5 23.16 -1.61 -28.42
CA HIS A 5 22.12 -2.27 -27.64
C HIS A 5 21.49 -1.23 -26.73
N LYS A 6 20.27 -0.79 -27.07
CA LYS A 6 19.44 0.04 -26.19
C LYS A 6 19.39 -0.61 -24.80
N PRO A 7 19.65 0.13 -23.70
CA PRO A 7 19.58 -0.45 -22.36
C PRO A 7 18.14 -0.86 -22.09
N HIS A 8 17.89 -2.18 -22.06
CA HIS A 8 16.61 -2.71 -21.63
C HIS A 8 16.34 -2.24 -20.19
N PRO A 9 15.13 -1.72 -19.87
CA PRO A 9 14.78 -1.26 -18.54
C PRO A 9 15.01 -2.41 -17.54
N LYS A 10 15.89 -2.17 -16.56
CA LYS A 10 16.46 -3.23 -15.73
C LYS A 10 15.39 -3.75 -14.74
N PRO A 11 15.12 -5.08 -14.73
CA PRO A 11 14.27 -5.73 -13.72
C PRO A 11 14.69 -5.45 -12.27
N ALA A 12 15.95 -5.05 -12.06
CA ALA A 12 16.54 -4.76 -10.76
C ALA A 12 15.77 -3.69 -9.95
N GLN A 13 15.18 -2.67 -10.59
CA GLN A 13 14.42 -1.65 -9.86
C GLN A 13 13.11 -2.21 -9.29
N TYR A 14 12.41 -3.08 -10.03
CA TYR A 14 11.20 -3.75 -9.56
C TYR A 14 11.50 -4.69 -8.38
N VAL A 15 12.64 -5.39 -8.42
CA VAL A 15 13.07 -6.26 -7.33
C VAL A 15 13.37 -5.46 -6.06
N GLN A 16 14.01 -4.28 -6.18
CA GLN A 16 14.24 -3.41 -5.01
C GLN A 16 12.92 -2.93 -4.38
N ILE A 17 11.93 -2.55 -5.18
CA ILE A 17 10.63 -2.11 -4.69
C ILE A 17 9.86 -3.28 -4.05
N ALA A 18 9.92 -4.47 -4.65
CA ALA A 18 9.37 -5.69 -4.07
C ALA A 18 9.95 -5.97 -2.68
N LEU A 19 11.26 -5.77 -2.53
CA LEU A 19 11.99 -6.00 -1.29
C LEU A 19 11.57 -4.99 -0.20
N VAL A 20 11.40 -3.71 -0.56
CA VAL A 20 10.85 -2.69 0.34
C VAL A 20 9.42 -3.05 0.78
N LEU A 21 8.58 -3.50 -0.16
CA LEU A 21 7.22 -3.97 0.13
C LEU A 21 7.21 -5.18 1.07
N GLY A 22 8.14 -6.12 0.86
CA GLY A 22 8.34 -7.27 1.75
C GLY A 22 8.72 -6.85 3.16
N VAL A 23 9.66 -5.89 3.31
CA VAL A 23 10.05 -5.36 4.62
C VAL A 23 8.88 -4.63 5.29
N LEU A 24 8.14 -3.80 4.56
CA LEU A 24 6.93 -3.13 5.07
C LEU A 24 5.88 -4.14 5.57
N THR A 25 5.74 -5.27 4.88
CA THR A 25 4.81 -6.34 5.26
C THR A 25 5.31 -7.10 6.49
N ALA A 26 6.61 -7.35 6.59
CA ALA A 26 7.20 -7.95 7.79
C ALA A 26 7.02 -7.06 9.03
N ILE A 27 7.19 -5.74 8.87
CA ILE A 27 6.93 -4.75 9.93
C ILE A 27 5.46 -4.76 10.34
N GLU A 28 4.54 -4.78 9.38
CA GLU A 28 3.10 -4.85 9.64
C GLU A 28 2.72 -6.11 10.42
N VAL A 29 3.23 -7.28 10.02
CA VAL A 29 3.01 -8.55 10.74
C VAL A 29 3.60 -8.47 12.14
N ALA A 30 4.81 -7.94 12.30
CA ALA A 30 5.42 -7.76 13.62
C ALA A 30 4.59 -6.84 14.52
N LEU A 31 4.07 -5.73 13.97
CA LEU A 31 3.19 -4.79 14.68
C LEU A 31 1.85 -5.43 15.06
N TYR A 32 1.28 -6.25 14.17
CA TYR A 32 0.08 -7.02 14.45
C TYR A 32 0.31 -8.00 15.60
N TYR A 33 1.42 -8.73 15.61
CA TYR A 33 1.75 -9.65 16.71
C TYR A 33 2.21 -8.96 18.01
N THR A 34 2.53 -7.66 17.96
CA THR A 34 2.89 -6.85 19.14
C THR A 34 1.82 -5.82 19.49
N GLU A 35 0.58 -6.10 19.09
CA GLU A 35 -0.61 -5.26 19.33
C GLU A 35 -0.82 -4.91 20.81
N ASP A 36 -0.43 -5.80 21.73
CA ASP A 36 -0.48 -5.58 23.19
C ASP A 36 0.41 -4.41 23.66
N PHE A 37 1.47 -4.06 22.92
CA PHE A 37 2.39 -2.97 23.27
C PHE A 37 1.92 -1.60 22.76
N VAL A 38 1.11 -1.57 21.69
CA VAL A 38 0.71 -0.35 20.97
C VAL A 38 -0.77 0.01 21.23
N GLY A 39 -1.58 -0.95 21.65
CA GLY A 39 -2.96 -0.74 22.11
C GLY A 39 -3.87 -0.15 21.03
N VAL A 40 -4.68 0.85 21.39
CA VAL A 40 -5.66 1.52 20.50
C VAL A 40 -5.03 2.16 19.25
N PHE A 41 -3.71 2.42 19.25
CA PHE A 41 -3.02 3.00 18.10
C PHE A 41 -2.62 1.96 17.03
N THR A 42 -2.76 0.66 17.31
CA THR A 42 -2.40 -0.40 16.36
C THR A 42 -3.25 -0.31 15.09
N ASP A 43 -4.56 -0.13 15.23
CA ASP A 43 -5.49 -0.08 14.09
C ASP A 43 -5.20 1.06 13.10
N PRO A 44 -5.08 2.34 13.53
CA PRO A 44 -4.77 3.42 12.59
C PRO A 44 -3.38 3.27 11.96
N LEU A 45 -2.41 2.69 12.68
CA LEU A 45 -1.05 2.49 12.17
C LEU A 45 -1.02 1.43 11.05
N LEU A 46 -1.74 0.32 11.24
CA LEU A 46 -1.91 -0.72 10.21
C LEU A 46 -2.61 -0.17 8.96
N ILE A 47 -3.59 0.72 9.12
CA ILE A 47 -4.26 1.39 8.00
C ILE A 47 -3.27 2.25 7.20
N ILE A 48 -2.41 3.02 7.87
CA ILE A 48 -1.39 3.85 7.19
C ILE A 48 -0.41 2.96 6.41
N LEU A 49 0.04 1.86 7.01
CA LEU A 49 0.90 0.87 6.35
C LEU A 49 0.23 0.25 5.13
N ALA A 50 -1.06 -0.11 5.23
CA ALA A 50 -1.84 -0.66 4.12
C ALA A 50 -1.99 0.34 2.96
N VAL A 51 -2.34 1.60 3.25
CA VAL A 51 -2.44 2.67 2.24
C VAL A 51 -1.08 2.94 1.58
N GLY A 52 -0.01 3.01 2.37
CA GLY A 52 1.35 3.20 1.86
C GLY A 52 1.77 2.12 0.88
N LYS A 53 1.53 0.84 1.22
CA LYS A 53 1.79 -0.29 0.32
C LYS A 53 0.94 -0.21 -0.94
N PHE A 54 -0.35 0.13 -0.83
CA PHE A 54 -1.23 0.28 -1.99
C PHE A 54 -0.69 1.33 -2.98
N VAL A 55 -0.26 2.50 -2.50
CA VAL A 55 0.33 3.55 -3.34
C VAL A 55 1.60 3.07 -4.04
N ILE A 56 2.47 2.33 -3.35
CA ILE A 56 3.69 1.77 -3.94
C ILE A 56 3.34 0.76 -5.04
N VAL A 57 2.38 -0.14 -4.80
CA VAL A 57 1.92 -1.15 -5.78
C VAL A 57 1.30 -0.49 -7.01
N VAL A 58 0.39 0.46 -6.81
CA VAL A 58 -0.31 1.19 -7.88
C VAL A 58 0.67 2.02 -8.71
N GLY A 59 1.61 2.71 -8.05
CA GLY A 59 2.57 3.58 -8.72
C GLY A 59 3.67 2.84 -9.49
N TRP A 60 4.18 1.73 -8.95
CA TRP A 60 5.31 1.01 -9.52
C TRP A 60 4.91 -0.31 -10.20
N PHE A 61 4.15 -1.19 -9.54
CA PHE A 61 3.83 -2.51 -10.10
C PHE A 61 2.73 -2.46 -11.16
N MET A 62 1.71 -1.62 -10.96
CA MET A 62 0.62 -1.47 -11.94
C MET A 62 0.94 -0.52 -13.08
N HIS A 63 2.16 0.02 -13.13
CA HIS A 63 2.63 0.91 -14.20
C HIS A 63 1.73 2.12 -14.50
N LEU A 64 0.81 2.49 -13.59
CA LEU A 64 -0.16 3.58 -13.80
C LEU A 64 0.48 4.95 -14.01
N ARG A 65 1.75 5.10 -13.62
CA ARG A 65 2.57 6.26 -13.94
C ARG A 65 2.80 6.45 -15.45
N PHE A 66 2.72 5.39 -16.24
CA PHE A 66 3.03 5.35 -17.67
C PHE A 66 1.80 5.07 -18.56
N GLU A 67 0.63 4.86 -17.96
CA GLU A 67 -0.60 4.50 -18.66
C GLU A 67 -1.68 5.59 -18.62
N ASN A 68 -2.77 5.36 -19.36
CA ASN A 68 -3.87 6.29 -19.53
C ASN A 68 -4.56 6.63 -18.18
N SER A 69 -4.94 7.90 -18.01
CA SER A 69 -5.57 8.44 -16.79
C SER A 69 -6.83 7.67 -16.34
N LEU A 70 -7.49 6.95 -17.25
CA LEU A 70 -8.70 6.18 -16.98
C LEU A 70 -8.48 5.03 -15.99
N ILE A 71 -7.38 4.26 -16.12
CA ILE A 71 -7.10 3.13 -15.21
C ILE A 71 -6.65 3.66 -13.84
N ASN A 72 -5.92 4.77 -13.81
CA ASN A 72 -5.52 5.44 -12.56
C ASN A 72 -6.76 5.93 -11.78
N LYS A 73 -7.77 6.47 -12.47
CA LYS A 73 -9.04 6.88 -11.85
C LYS A 73 -9.84 5.71 -11.28
N PHE A 74 -9.84 4.55 -11.96
CA PHE A 74 -10.50 3.35 -11.45
C PHE A 74 -9.83 2.84 -10.15
N PHE A 75 -8.50 2.79 -10.12
CA PHE A 75 -7.75 2.41 -8.92
C PHE A 75 -7.90 3.42 -7.78
N THR A 76 -7.87 4.71 -8.11
CA THR A 76 -8.11 5.79 -7.12
C THR A 76 -9.53 5.73 -6.58
N GLY A 77 -10.53 5.43 -7.41
CA GLY A 77 -11.91 5.20 -6.98
C GLY A 77 -12.04 4.04 -5.99
N GLY A 78 -11.37 2.92 -6.27
CA GLY A 78 -11.27 1.79 -5.34
C GLY A 78 -10.61 2.18 -4.01
N MET A 79 -9.57 3.02 -4.05
CA MET A 79 -8.92 3.51 -2.83
C MET A 79 -9.85 4.38 -1.99
N ILE A 80 -10.56 5.32 -2.62
CA ILE A 80 -11.53 6.20 -1.93
C ILE A 80 -12.63 5.36 -1.29
N LEU A 81 -13.17 4.38 -2.01
CA LEU A 81 -14.18 3.47 -1.48
C LEU A 81 -13.67 2.69 -0.26
N ALA A 82 -12.47 2.12 -0.34
CA ALA A 82 -11.87 1.39 0.77
C ALA A 82 -11.63 2.30 1.99
N LEU A 83 -11.17 3.55 1.80
CA LEU A 83 -11.03 4.52 2.89
C LEU A 83 -12.37 4.83 3.57
N ILE A 84 -13.45 4.97 2.79
CA ILE A 84 -14.79 5.21 3.33
C ILE A 84 -15.25 4.01 4.18
N LEU A 85 -15.12 2.78 3.66
CA LEU A 85 -15.49 1.58 4.40
C LEU A 85 -14.68 1.43 5.68
N PHE A 86 -13.37 1.69 5.64
CA PHE A 86 -12.53 1.69 6.83
C PHE A 86 -12.93 2.75 7.85
N ALA A 87 -13.27 3.96 7.39
CA ALA A 87 -13.73 5.03 8.28
C ALA A 87 -15.03 4.62 9.00
N ILE A 88 -15.96 3.96 8.30
CA ILE A 88 -17.20 3.44 8.88
C ILE A 88 -16.89 2.39 9.95
N VAL A 89 -16.03 1.40 9.65
CA VAL A 89 -15.66 0.33 10.59
C VAL A 89 -14.93 0.89 11.82
N MET A 90 -14.02 1.85 11.62
CA MET A 90 -13.31 2.51 12.72
C MET A 90 -14.27 3.32 13.60
N PHE A 91 -15.23 4.00 12.99
CA PHE A 91 -16.27 4.72 13.74
C PHE A 91 -17.15 3.76 14.54
N GLU A 92 -17.54 2.62 13.95
CA GLU A 92 -18.32 1.58 14.65
C GLU A 92 -17.53 0.99 15.83
N ARG A 93 -16.27 0.60 15.63
CA ARG A 93 -15.40 0.14 16.73
C ARG A 93 -15.21 1.18 17.81
N ALA A 94 -15.03 2.45 17.44
CA ALA A 94 -14.93 3.54 18.39
C ALA A 94 -16.23 3.71 19.18
N ALA A 95 -17.39 3.71 18.52
CA ALA A 95 -18.69 3.83 19.16
C ALA A 95 -19.03 2.64 20.06
N ALA A 96 -18.67 1.42 19.66
CA ALA A 96 -18.87 0.20 20.43
C ALA A 96 -18.01 0.17 21.72
N ASN A 97 -16.85 0.83 21.73
CA ASN A 97 -16.03 0.97 22.94
C ASN A 97 -16.62 1.92 24.00
N PHE A 98 -17.67 2.70 23.67
CA PHE A 98 -18.33 3.64 24.60
C PHE A 98 -19.65 3.12 25.20
N ILE A 99 -20.08 1.90 24.82
CA ILE A 99 -21.27 1.21 25.35
C ILE A 99 -20.83 0.01 26.19
#